data_AF-A0A822A6C8-F1
#
_entry.id   AF-A0A822A6C8-F1
#
_cell.length_a   1.000
_cell.length_b   1.000
_cell.length_c   1.000
_cell.angle_alpha   90.00
_cell.angle_beta   90.00
_cell.angle_gamma   90.00
#
_symmetry.space_group_name_H-M   'P 1'
#
loop_
_entity.id
_entity.type
_entity.pdbx_description
1 polymer ?
#
loop_
_entity_poly.entity_id
_entity_poly.type
_entity_poly.pdbx_seq_one_letter_code
_entity_poly.pdbx_strand_id
1 'polypeptide(L)'
;MVMMLRWINEYCTSKDDLRKYVLFVDDDYYIDLNSLLTYINKIDNNSNMTINERRTFITGYVYQSSRPRRFLNDRWYISINDYPYDHYPPYVTAGCFLMTISNARLFYIASKYTKLFRFDDIYMGLLAYSMSIKLIPNNDLFSSYHSSIILFNNQTGFFSKFKRFFTNNINLNSTNKPICIHGYRGEELIQIWNNIYQTNLTLSLSN
;
A
#
# COMPACT_ATOMS: atom_id res chain seq x y z
N MET A 1 11.79 1.03 -5.97
CA MET A 1 11.53 -0.18 -5.15
C MET A 1 12.76 -1.05 -4.81
N VAL A 2 13.58 -1.50 -5.78
CA VAL A 2 14.65 -2.52 -5.56
C VAL A 2 15.67 -2.14 -4.47
N MET A 3 16.03 -0.86 -4.39
CA MET A 3 16.97 -0.37 -3.37
C MET A 3 16.43 -0.56 -1.95
N MET A 4 15.12 -0.38 -1.72
CA MET A 4 14.49 -0.65 -0.42
C MET A 4 14.50 -2.14 -0.10
N LEU A 5 14.22 -3.01 -1.09
CA LEU A 5 14.28 -4.46 -0.91
C LEU A 5 15.70 -4.92 -0.53
N ARG A 6 16.72 -4.37 -1.20
CA ARG A 6 18.13 -4.59 -0.84
C ARG A 6 18.41 -4.15 0.59
N TRP A 7 17.98 -2.94 0.96
CA TRP A 7 18.19 -2.41 2.31
C TRP A 7 17.56 -3.30 3.38
N ILE A 8 16.31 -3.74 3.17
CA ILE A 8 15.64 -4.69 4.08
C ILE A 8 16.43 -5.99 4.17
N ASN A 9 16.92 -6.50 3.04
CA ASN A 9 17.71 -7.73 3.02
C ASN A 9 19.06 -7.61 3.73
N GLU A 10 19.70 -6.45 3.71
CA GLU A 10 21.02 -6.23 4.32
C GLU A 10 20.92 -5.86 5.80
N TYR A 11 19.96 -5.01 6.16
CA TYR A 11 19.91 -4.36 7.47
C TYR A 11 18.78 -4.85 8.39
N CYS A 12 17.78 -5.56 7.87
CA CYS A 12 16.77 -6.21 8.68
C CYS A 12 17.07 -7.70 8.82
N THR A 13 18.21 -8.06 9.41
CA THR A 13 18.78 -9.43 9.40
C THR A 13 19.08 -10.03 10.78
N SER A 14 18.88 -9.27 11.86
CA SER A 14 19.24 -9.73 13.22
C SER A 14 18.48 -10.99 13.63
N LYS A 15 19.14 -11.89 14.36
CA LYS A 15 18.49 -13.08 14.96
C LYS A 15 17.44 -12.70 15.99
N ASP A 16 17.57 -11.51 16.58
CA ASP A 16 16.62 -10.92 17.53
C ASP A 16 15.63 -9.97 16.84
N ASP A 17 15.60 -9.97 15.49
CA ASP A 17 14.67 -9.13 14.73
C ASP A 17 13.25 -9.70 14.80
N LEU A 18 12.43 -9.11 15.68
CA LEU A 18 11.03 -9.45 15.85
C LEU A 18 10.12 -8.85 14.76
N ARG A 19 10.66 -8.06 13.83
CA ARG A 19 9.86 -7.46 12.75
C ARG A 19 9.37 -8.57 11.81
N LYS A 20 8.06 -8.68 11.66
CA LYS A 20 7.42 -9.63 10.73
C LYS A 20 7.00 -8.98 9.41
N TYR A 21 6.64 -7.71 9.46
CA TYR A 21 5.99 -6.98 8.37
C TYR A 21 6.73 -5.69 8.03
N VAL A 22 6.60 -5.28 6.77
CA VAL A 22 7.03 -3.98 6.24
C VAL A 22 5.86 -3.37 5.50
N LEU A 23 5.51 -2.14 5.87
CA LEU A 23 4.56 -1.33 5.13
C LEU A 23 5.35 -0.43 4.17
N PHE A 24 5.03 -0.50 2.89
CA PHE A 24 5.51 0.43 1.87
C PHE A 24 4.41 1.47 1.67
N VAL A 25 4.79 2.74 1.66
CA VAL A 25 3.85 3.85 1.57
C VAL A 25 4.50 5.06 0.88
N ASP A 26 3.76 5.71 -0.02
CA ASP A 26 4.13 6.99 -0.62
C ASP A 26 3.88 8.15 0.35
N ASP A 27 4.45 9.33 0.06
CA ASP A 27 4.39 10.50 0.94
C ASP A 27 3.03 11.23 0.95
N ASP A 28 2.06 10.75 0.18
CA ASP A 28 0.73 11.31 0.02
C ASP A 28 -0.41 10.41 0.53
N TYR A 29 -0.08 9.58 1.50
CA TYR A 29 -0.98 8.67 2.18
C TYR A 29 -1.16 9.01 3.66
N TYR A 30 -2.41 8.98 4.11
CA TYR A 30 -2.72 8.82 5.53
C TYR A 30 -2.82 7.32 5.88
N ILE A 31 -2.24 6.95 7.02
CA ILE A 31 -2.28 5.59 7.56
C ILE A 31 -3.08 5.56 8.87
N ASP A 32 -4.12 4.74 8.93
CA ASP A 32 -4.80 4.42 10.18
C ASP A 32 -4.11 3.26 10.91
N LEU A 33 -3.27 3.60 11.89
CA LEU A 33 -2.46 2.62 12.63
C LEU A 33 -3.31 1.59 13.38
N ASN A 34 -4.48 1.97 13.92
CA ASN A 34 -5.35 1.05 14.65
C ASN A 34 -5.93 -0.04 13.74
N SER A 35 -6.37 0.34 12.53
CA SER A 35 -6.85 -0.59 11.52
C SER A 35 -5.73 -1.49 11.01
N LEU A 36 -4.54 -0.93 10.79
CA LEU A 36 -3.35 -1.71 10.41
C LEU A 36 -3.02 -2.79 11.46
N LEU A 37 -2.96 -2.42 12.73
CA LEU A 37 -2.65 -3.36 13.83
C LEU A 37 -3.73 -4.42 13.98
N THR A 38 -5.00 -4.04 13.88
CA THR A 38 -6.13 -4.97 13.92
C THR A 38 -6.06 -5.96 12.75
N TYR A 39 -5.71 -5.47 11.56
CA TYR A 39 -5.53 -6.31 10.38
C TYR A 39 -4.37 -7.30 10.54
N ILE A 40 -3.21 -6.83 11.02
CA ILE A 40 -2.05 -7.69 11.30
C ILE A 40 -2.42 -8.78 12.32
N ASN A 41 -3.10 -8.41 13.41
CA ASN A 41 -3.55 -9.36 14.42
C ASN A 41 -4.52 -10.40 13.85
N LYS A 42 -5.40 -10.02 12.92
CA LYS A 42 -6.27 -10.97 12.21
C LYS A 42 -5.48 -11.94 11.36
N ILE A 43 -4.45 -11.49 10.65
CA ILE A 43 -3.59 -12.35 9.82
C ILE A 43 -2.78 -13.32 10.69
N ASP A 44 -2.15 -12.84 11.75
CA ASP A 44 -1.33 -13.67 12.65
C ASP A 44 -2.17 -14.80 13.28
N ASN A 45 -3.41 -14.48 13.67
CA ASN A 45 -4.34 -15.43 14.32
C ASN A 45 -5.22 -16.23 13.34
N ASN A 46 -5.05 -16.07 12.02
CA ASN A 46 -5.89 -16.77 11.05
C ASN A 46 -5.51 -18.26 10.97
N SER A 47 -6.35 -19.12 11.57
CA SER A 47 -6.16 -20.58 11.56
C SER A 47 -6.24 -21.20 10.16
N ASN A 48 -6.89 -20.52 9.21
CA ASN A 48 -7.11 -21.04 7.87
C ASN A 48 -5.94 -20.76 6.92
N MET A 49 -4.96 -19.95 7.33
CA MET A 49 -3.75 -19.71 6.54
C MET A 49 -2.67 -20.73 6.89
N THR A 50 -2.07 -21.32 5.86
CA THR A 50 -0.89 -22.17 6.02
C THR A 50 0.29 -21.37 6.59
N ILE A 51 1.29 -22.08 7.13
CA ILE A 51 2.52 -21.44 7.61
C ILE A 51 3.21 -20.69 6.47
N ASN A 52 3.23 -21.26 5.26
CA ASN A 52 3.83 -20.60 4.10
C ASN A 52 3.08 -19.34 3.72
N GLU A 53 1.74 -19.36 3.63
CA GLU A 53 0.96 -18.15 3.33
C GLU A 53 1.16 -17.03 4.35
N ARG A 54 1.33 -17.37 5.64
CA ARG A 54 1.67 -16.38 6.67
C ARG A 54 3.10 -15.83 6.53
N ARG A 55 4.03 -16.61 5.98
CA ARG A 55 5.43 -16.20 5.75
C ARG A 55 5.62 -15.49 4.41
N THR A 56 4.81 -15.77 3.39
CA THR A 56 4.91 -15.17 2.05
C THR A 56 3.64 -14.40 1.75
N PHE A 57 3.50 -13.28 2.46
CA PHE A 57 2.31 -12.46 2.43
C PHE A 57 2.62 -11.12 1.75
N ILE A 58 1.73 -10.72 0.86
CA ILE A 58 1.67 -9.38 0.29
C ILE A 58 0.20 -9.00 0.11
N THR A 59 -0.16 -7.81 0.58
CA THR A 59 -1.51 -7.29 0.44
C THR A 59 -1.50 -5.80 0.18
N GLY A 60 -2.55 -5.32 -0.46
CA GLY A 60 -2.77 -3.92 -0.77
C GLY A 60 -4.00 -3.79 -1.64
N TYR A 61 -4.07 -2.68 -2.39
CA TYR A 61 -4.97 -2.61 -3.52
C TYR A 61 -4.38 -3.41 -4.68
N VAL A 62 -5.05 -4.48 -5.09
CA VAL A 62 -4.58 -5.39 -6.13
C VAL A 62 -5.37 -5.16 -7.41
N TYR A 63 -4.67 -4.94 -8.52
CA TYR A 63 -5.25 -5.13 -9.84
C TYR A 63 -5.08 -6.59 -10.24
N GLN A 64 -6.19 -7.29 -10.41
CA GLN A 64 -6.18 -8.73 -10.72
C GLN A 64 -5.91 -9.02 -12.21
N SER A 65 -6.37 -8.14 -13.09
CA SER A 65 -6.22 -8.29 -14.52
C SER A 65 -6.23 -6.92 -15.17
N SER A 66 -5.05 -6.34 -15.37
CA SER A 66 -4.89 -5.07 -16.06
C SER A 66 -4.02 -5.27 -17.31
N ARG A 67 -4.25 -4.41 -18.30
CA ARG A 67 -3.59 -4.47 -19.61
C ARG A 67 -2.55 -3.38 -19.74
N PRO A 68 -1.44 -3.63 -20.44
CA PRO A 68 -0.53 -2.57 -20.84
C PRO A 68 -1.24 -1.53 -21.69
N ARG A 69 -0.96 -0.26 -21.42
CA ARG A 69 -1.54 0.84 -22.19
C ARG A 69 -0.80 0.94 -23.52
N ARG A 70 -1.50 0.70 -24.63
CA ARG A 70 -0.91 0.65 -25.98
C ARG A 70 -1.16 1.91 -26.81
N PHE A 71 -1.78 2.94 -26.23
CA PHE A 71 -2.02 4.20 -26.92
C PHE A 71 -0.82 5.14 -26.77
N LEU A 72 -0.23 5.59 -27.89
CA LEU A 72 1.04 6.33 -27.91
C LEU A 72 1.02 7.64 -27.09
N ASN A 73 -0.14 8.29 -26.99
CA ASN A 73 -0.28 9.54 -26.22
C ASN A 73 -0.66 9.31 -24.75
N ASP A 74 -0.67 8.07 -24.29
CA ASP A 74 -0.87 7.77 -22.87
C ASP A 74 0.46 7.92 -22.13
N ARG A 75 0.49 8.70 -21.04
CA ARG A 75 1.68 8.85 -20.18
C ARG A 75 2.20 7.51 -19.65
N TRP A 76 1.36 6.48 -19.64
CA TRP A 76 1.70 5.13 -19.23
C TRP A 76 1.88 4.15 -20.39
N TYR A 77 2.07 4.65 -21.62
CA TYR A 77 2.26 3.84 -22.84
C TYR A 77 3.41 2.83 -22.74
N ILE A 78 3.15 1.57 -23.08
CA ILE A 78 4.15 0.49 -23.14
C ILE A 78 4.13 -0.15 -24.52
N SER A 79 5.32 -0.22 -25.14
CA SER A 79 5.48 -0.83 -26.45
C SER A 79 5.40 -2.36 -26.38
N ILE A 80 5.08 -3.01 -27.51
CA ILE A 80 5.08 -4.48 -27.59
C ILE A 80 6.48 -5.06 -27.34
N ASN A 81 7.53 -4.32 -27.69
CA ASN A 81 8.92 -4.71 -27.48
C ASN A 81 9.29 -4.69 -25.99
N ASP A 82 8.76 -3.72 -25.23
CA ASP A 82 9.00 -3.63 -23.79
C ASP A 82 8.25 -4.70 -23.00
N TYR A 83 7.04 -5.03 -23.45
CA TYR A 83 6.20 -6.06 -22.85
C TYR A 83 5.34 -6.73 -23.93
N PRO A 84 5.62 -7.97 -24.34
CA PRO A 84 4.95 -8.61 -25.47
C PRO A 84 3.58 -9.23 -25.14
N TYR A 85 3.19 -9.26 -23.86
CA TYR A 85 1.96 -9.92 -23.41
C TYR A 85 0.78 -8.92 -23.30
N ASP A 86 -0.44 -9.46 -23.36
CA ASP A 86 -1.67 -8.65 -23.34
C ASP A 86 -2.12 -8.22 -21.96
N HIS A 87 -1.68 -8.94 -20.91
CA HIS A 87 -2.06 -8.68 -19.53
C HIS A 87 -0.84 -8.74 -18.63
N TYR A 88 -0.82 -7.87 -17.62
CA TYR A 88 0.10 -8.03 -16.51
C TYR A 88 -0.34 -9.17 -15.59
N PRO A 89 0.59 -9.81 -14.88
CA PRO A 89 0.21 -10.60 -13.71
C PRO A 89 -0.45 -9.68 -12.66
N PRO A 90 -1.20 -10.24 -11.69
CA PRO A 90 -1.72 -9.47 -10.58
C PRO A 90 -0.62 -8.67 -9.87
N TYR A 91 -0.89 -7.40 -9.55
CA TYR A 91 0.06 -6.55 -8.83
C TYR A 91 -0.62 -5.68 -7.78
N VAL A 92 0.12 -5.36 -6.71
CA VAL A 92 -0.27 -4.34 -5.73
C VAL A 92 0.09 -2.96 -6.25
N THR A 93 -0.75 -1.95 -5.99
CA THR A 93 -0.39 -0.56 -6.28
C THR A 93 0.76 -0.10 -5.41
N ALA A 94 1.74 0.57 -6.00
CA ALA A 94 2.95 0.99 -5.31
C ALA A 94 2.72 2.02 -4.18
N GLY A 95 1.57 2.68 -4.14
CA GLY A 95 1.31 3.75 -3.19
C GLY A 95 1.13 3.33 -1.73
N CYS A 96 0.45 2.22 -1.46
CA CYS A 96 0.47 1.62 -0.11
C CYS A 96 0.18 0.11 -0.16
N PHE A 97 1.10 -0.68 0.40
CA PHE A 97 0.95 -2.12 0.53
C PHE A 97 1.77 -2.68 1.70
N LEU A 98 1.31 -3.79 2.26
CA LEU A 98 1.94 -4.49 3.38
C LEU A 98 2.52 -5.82 2.89
N MET A 99 3.74 -6.14 3.33
CA MET A 99 4.45 -7.36 2.94
C MET A 99 5.22 -7.94 4.13
N THR A 100 5.40 -9.26 4.19
CA THR A 100 6.30 -9.86 5.20
C THR A 100 7.77 -9.62 4.86
N ILE A 101 8.63 -9.52 5.87
CA ILE A 101 10.08 -9.34 5.66
C ILE A 101 10.67 -10.50 4.85
N SER A 102 10.24 -11.74 5.10
CA SER A 102 10.63 -12.90 4.32
C SER A 102 10.30 -12.74 2.84
N ASN A 103 9.13 -12.17 2.52
CA ASN A 103 8.75 -11.92 1.14
C ASN A 103 9.58 -10.78 0.52
N ALA A 104 9.86 -9.71 1.26
CA ALA A 104 10.76 -8.64 0.79
C ALA A 104 12.15 -9.17 0.40
N ARG A 105 12.70 -10.12 1.17
CA ARG A 105 13.97 -10.79 0.84
C ARG A 105 13.87 -11.67 -0.40
N LEU A 106 12.78 -12.43 -0.55
CA LEU A 106 12.51 -13.22 -1.75
C LEU A 106 12.44 -12.32 -2.99
N PHE A 107 11.73 -11.19 -2.90
CA PHE A 107 11.64 -10.21 -3.97
C PHE A 107 13.00 -9.59 -4.31
N TYR A 108 13.86 -9.31 -3.32
CA TYR A 108 15.22 -8.89 -3.59
C TYR A 108 16.01 -9.94 -4.38
N ILE A 109 15.91 -11.23 -4.01
CA ILE A 109 16.58 -12.31 -4.73
C ILE A 109 16.04 -12.41 -6.16
N ALA A 110 14.72 -12.44 -6.35
CA ALA A 110 14.09 -12.50 -7.67
C ALA A 110 14.45 -11.29 -8.54
N SER A 111 14.63 -10.10 -7.95
CA SER A 111 15.03 -8.90 -8.69
C SER A 111 16.38 -9.04 -9.40
N LYS A 112 17.25 -9.94 -8.94
CA LYS A 112 18.54 -10.24 -9.60
C LYS A 112 18.39 -11.06 -10.88
N TYR A 113 17.27 -11.77 -11.04
CA TYR A 113 17.01 -12.67 -12.16
C TYR A 113 15.87 -12.18 -13.08
N THR A 114 15.12 -11.17 -12.65
CA THR A 114 14.01 -10.59 -13.40
C THR A 114 14.42 -9.26 -14.01
N LYS A 115 14.31 -9.14 -15.34
CA LYS A 115 14.56 -7.90 -16.09
C LYS A 115 13.79 -6.74 -15.45
N LEU A 116 14.52 -5.67 -15.11
CA LEU A 116 13.93 -4.48 -14.52
C LEU A 116 12.80 -3.94 -15.40
N PHE A 117 11.68 -3.61 -14.78
CA PHE A 117 10.53 -3.00 -15.44
C PHE A 117 10.33 -1.59 -14.92
N ARG A 118 9.95 -0.66 -15.81
CA ARG A 118 9.97 0.78 -15.50
C ARG A 118 8.95 1.20 -14.43
N PHE A 119 7.92 0.40 -14.21
CA PHE A 119 6.85 0.69 -13.27
C PHE A 119 6.99 -0.20 -12.05
N ASP A 120 7.20 0.42 -10.90
CA ASP A 120 7.50 -0.29 -9.65
C ASP A 120 6.36 -1.24 -9.24
N ASP A 121 5.10 -0.83 -9.39
CA ASP A 121 3.93 -1.66 -9.08
C ASP A 121 3.86 -2.92 -9.96
N ILE A 122 3.97 -2.74 -11.27
CA ILE A 122 3.98 -3.85 -12.23
C ILE A 122 5.22 -4.73 -12.03
N TYR A 123 6.40 -4.13 -11.75
CA TYR A 123 7.62 -4.87 -11.48
C TYR A 123 7.46 -5.76 -10.25
N MET A 124 6.86 -5.27 -9.18
CA MET A 124 6.54 -6.08 -8.00
C MET A 124 5.59 -7.23 -8.34
N GLY A 125 4.60 -7.02 -9.22
CA GLY A 125 3.75 -8.08 -9.76
C GLY A 125 4.53 -9.15 -10.53
N LEU A 126 5.48 -8.74 -11.39
CA LEU A 126 6.35 -9.65 -12.13
C LEU A 126 7.24 -10.48 -11.20
N LEU A 127 7.79 -9.86 -10.15
CA LEU A 127 8.56 -10.58 -9.11
C LEU A 127 7.69 -11.61 -8.39
N ALA A 128 6.49 -11.20 -7.94
CA ALA A 128 5.54 -12.10 -7.29
C ALA A 128 5.20 -13.30 -8.19
N TYR A 129 4.90 -13.02 -9.46
CA TYR A 129 4.57 -14.03 -10.46
C TYR A 129 5.72 -15.01 -10.70
N SER A 130 6.96 -14.51 -10.83
CA SER A 130 8.15 -15.35 -11.05
C SER A 130 8.43 -16.35 -9.93
N MET A 131 7.93 -16.07 -8.72
CA MET A 131 8.09 -16.91 -7.54
C MET A 131 6.80 -17.64 -7.12
N SER A 132 5.74 -17.56 -7.94
CA SER A 132 4.42 -18.12 -7.61
C SER A 132 3.84 -17.60 -6.28
N ILE A 133 4.12 -16.34 -5.94
CA ILE A 133 3.64 -15.70 -4.71
C ILE A 133 2.29 -15.07 -4.99
N LYS A 134 1.28 -15.49 -4.23
CA LYS A 134 -0.08 -14.99 -4.36
C LYS A 134 -0.26 -13.67 -3.63
N LEU A 135 -0.88 -12.70 -4.32
CA LEU A 135 -1.29 -11.43 -3.73
C LEU A 135 -2.67 -11.58 -3.08
N ILE A 136 -2.82 -11.04 -1.87
CA ILE A 136 -4.11 -11.04 -1.17
C ILE A 136 -4.78 -9.68 -1.41
N PRO A 137 -5.88 -9.62 -2.17
CA PRO A 137 -6.57 -8.37 -2.46
C PRO A 137 -7.27 -7.84 -1.20
N ASN A 138 -7.01 -6.59 -0.84
CA ASN A 138 -7.72 -5.87 0.22
C ASN A 138 -8.04 -4.44 -0.24
N ASN A 139 -8.65 -4.33 -1.42
CA ASN A 139 -8.93 -3.07 -2.10
C ASN A 139 -9.86 -2.13 -1.29
N ASP A 140 -10.62 -2.67 -0.34
CA ASP A 140 -11.47 -1.89 0.59
C ASP A 140 -10.66 -1.26 1.74
N LEU A 141 -9.51 -1.86 2.09
CA LEU A 141 -8.65 -1.39 3.19
C LEU A 141 -7.51 -0.50 2.68
N PHE A 142 -7.09 -0.67 1.43
CA PHE A 142 -5.98 0.07 0.83
C PHE A 142 -6.50 0.86 -0.35
N SER A 143 -6.45 2.19 -0.30
CA SER A 143 -6.89 3.03 -1.40
C SER A 143 -5.78 3.21 -2.46
N SER A 144 -6.10 3.07 -3.75
CA SER A 144 -5.16 3.26 -4.87
C SER A 144 -5.33 4.57 -5.62
N TYR A 145 -6.41 5.29 -5.38
CA TYR A 145 -6.69 6.58 -6.02
C TYR A 145 -6.93 7.61 -4.95
N HIS A 146 -6.82 8.90 -5.31
CA HIS A 146 -7.22 9.95 -4.39
C HIS A 146 -8.62 9.60 -3.94
N SER A 147 -8.73 9.27 -2.66
CA SER A 147 -9.98 8.90 -2.09
C SER A 147 -10.75 10.19 -1.93
N SER A 148 -11.42 10.62 -3.00
CA SER A 148 -12.72 11.23 -2.82
C SER A 148 -13.65 10.11 -2.38
N ILE A 149 -13.43 9.47 -1.23
CA ILE A 149 -14.54 8.91 -0.47
C ILE A 149 -15.47 10.09 -0.24
N ILE A 150 -16.40 10.26 -1.18
CA ILE A 150 -17.84 10.22 -0.99
C ILE A 150 -18.22 10.62 0.44
N LEU A 151 -17.99 11.89 0.74
CA LEU A 151 -18.79 12.67 1.66
C LEU A 151 -19.96 13.30 0.90
N PHE A 152 -20.64 12.51 0.05
CA PHE A 152 -21.91 12.96 -0.52
C PHE A 152 -22.94 13.01 0.61
N ASN A 153 -23.11 14.21 1.14
CA ASN A 153 -24.39 14.83 1.38
C ASN A 153 -24.12 16.33 1.48
N ASN A 154 -24.26 16.99 0.36
CA ASN A 154 -24.57 18.41 0.19
C ASN A 154 -23.88 19.46 1.09
N GLN A 155 -23.17 20.32 0.37
CA GLN A 155 -22.95 21.75 0.59
C GLN A 155 -21.67 22.22 1.31
N THR A 156 -20.84 22.85 0.47
CA THR A 156 -19.95 24.00 0.73
C THR A 156 -18.67 23.80 1.53
N GLY A 157 -17.57 24.33 0.97
CA GLY A 157 -16.38 24.75 1.69
C GLY A 157 -15.36 23.65 2.01
N PHE A 158 -14.10 23.90 1.66
CA PHE A 158 -12.91 23.08 1.91
C PHE A 158 -12.82 22.53 3.36
N PHE A 159 -13.43 23.24 4.34
CA PHE A 159 -13.49 22.85 5.75
C PHE A 159 -14.59 21.83 6.14
N SER A 160 -15.61 21.58 5.30
CA SER A 160 -16.67 20.60 5.59
C SER A 160 -16.26 19.15 5.26
N LYS A 161 -15.28 18.98 4.37
CA LYS A 161 -14.72 17.68 3.97
C LYS A 161 -13.98 16.99 5.12
N PHE A 162 -13.32 17.75 5.99
CA PHE A 162 -12.58 17.19 7.11
C PHE A 162 -13.46 16.86 8.31
N LYS A 163 -14.35 17.79 8.65
CA LYS A 163 -15.18 17.71 9.85
C LYS A 163 -16.14 16.52 9.81
N ARG A 164 -16.72 16.18 8.67
CA ARG A 164 -17.73 15.11 8.59
C ARG A 164 -17.17 13.67 8.63
N PHE A 165 -15.88 13.48 8.39
CA PHE A 165 -15.21 12.20 8.59
C PHE A 165 -15.03 11.87 10.09
N PHE A 166 -14.94 12.90 10.95
CA PHE A 166 -14.68 12.72 12.40
C PHE A 166 -15.81 13.17 13.34
N THR A 167 -16.75 14.04 12.92
CA THR A 167 -17.81 14.57 13.81
C THR A 167 -19.10 13.75 13.84
N ASN A 168 -19.40 12.99 12.79
CA ASN A 168 -20.50 12.05 12.84
C ASN A 168 -19.92 10.70 13.23
N ASN A 169 -19.89 10.42 14.53
CA ASN A 169 -19.86 9.08 15.14
C ASN A 169 -19.62 7.97 14.10
N ILE A 170 -18.37 7.83 13.60
CA ILE A 170 -17.98 6.59 12.97
C ILE A 170 -18.08 5.63 14.13
N ASN A 171 -19.13 4.82 14.10
CA ASN A 171 -19.34 3.72 15.00
C ASN A 171 -17.99 2.98 15.06
N LEU A 172 -17.24 3.15 16.15
CA LEU A 172 -15.86 2.63 16.31
C LEU A 172 -15.81 1.10 16.21
N ASN A 173 -16.98 0.46 16.08
CA ASN A 173 -17.23 -0.96 15.86
C ASN A 173 -17.39 -1.37 14.37
N SER A 174 -17.24 -0.44 13.42
CA SER A 174 -17.22 -0.78 11.98
C SER A 174 -15.96 -1.58 11.65
N THR A 175 -16.13 -2.86 11.32
CA THR A 175 -15.05 -3.83 11.06
C THR A 175 -14.19 -3.54 9.81
N ASN A 176 -14.57 -2.56 8.99
CA ASN A 176 -13.96 -2.25 7.68
C ASN A 176 -13.50 -0.78 7.59
N LYS A 177 -12.73 -0.29 8.57
CA LYS A 177 -12.07 1.02 8.46
C LYS A 177 -10.85 0.90 7.52
N PRO A 178 -10.63 1.86 6.58
CA PRO A 178 -9.48 1.80 5.68
C PRO A 178 -8.16 1.96 6.43
N ILE A 179 -7.15 1.21 6.01
CA ILE A 179 -5.77 1.26 6.50
C ILE A 179 -5.01 2.39 5.83
N CYS A 180 -5.11 2.49 4.50
CA CYS A 180 -4.35 3.44 3.70
C CYS A 180 -5.29 4.30 2.86
N ILE A 181 -5.17 5.62 3.01
CA ILE A 181 -6.01 6.60 2.31
C ILE A 181 -5.11 7.56 1.55
N HIS A 182 -5.14 7.46 0.22
CA HIS A 182 -4.37 8.33 -0.67
C HIS A 182 -5.00 9.71 -0.82
N GLY A 183 -4.15 10.73 -0.99
CA GLY A 183 -4.55 12.08 -1.37
C GLY A 183 -4.33 13.14 -0.28
N TYR A 184 -3.58 12.85 0.77
CA TYR A 184 -3.30 13.80 1.85
C TYR A 184 -1.81 14.10 1.94
N ARG A 185 -1.43 15.37 1.99
CA ARG A 185 0.00 15.78 2.02
C ARG A 185 0.25 16.88 3.06
N GLY A 186 1.50 16.96 3.54
CA GLY A 186 2.00 18.09 4.33
C GLY A 186 1.10 18.49 5.51
N GLU A 187 0.56 19.71 5.46
CA GLU A 187 -0.32 20.25 6.51
C GLU A 187 -1.59 19.42 6.73
N GLU A 188 -2.14 18.81 5.69
CA GLU A 188 -3.36 17.99 5.81
C GLU A 188 -3.11 16.78 6.71
N LEU A 189 -1.97 16.10 6.53
CA LEU A 189 -1.58 14.97 7.36
C LEU A 189 -1.37 15.37 8.82
N ILE A 190 -0.82 16.56 9.07
CA ILE A 190 -0.61 17.09 10.41
C ILE A 190 -1.93 17.45 11.07
N GLN A 191 -2.83 18.11 10.35
CA GLN A 191 -4.17 18.41 10.84
C GLN A 191 -4.93 17.11 11.16
N ILE A 192 -4.83 16.10 10.30
CA ILE A 192 -5.39 14.77 10.57
C ILE A 192 -4.83 14.21 11.87
N TRP A 193 -3.51 14.17 11.99
CA TRP A 193 -2.84 13.60 13.15
C TRP A 193 -3.23 14.32 14.45
N ASN A 194 -3.18 15.65 14.45
CA ASN A 194 -3.55 16.48 15.61
C ASN A 194 -4.99 16.24 16.04
N ASN A 195 -5.93 16.15 15.08
CA ASN A 195 -7.34 15.95 15.38
C ASN A 195 -7.63 14.55 15.95
N ILE A 196 -6.98 13.51 15.42
CA ILE A 196 -7.21 12.12 15.87
C ILE A 196 -6.57 11.86 17.23
N TYR A 197 -5.32 12.26 17.37
CA TYR A 197 -4.50 11.93 18.53
C TYR A 197 -4.47 13.05 19.57
N GLN A 198 -5.23 14.13 19.35
CA GLN A 198 -5.30 15.30 20.25
C GLN A 198 -3.90 15.86 20.55
N THR A 199 -3.10 16.04 19.49
CA THR A 199 -1.73 16.55 19.56
C THR A 199 -1.62 17.95 18.94
N ASN A 200 -0.48 18.62 19.15
CA ASN A 200 -0.20 19.98 18.66
C ASN A 200 1.05 20.01 17.76
N LEU A 201 1.14 19.11 16.78
CA LEU A 201 2.22 19.15 15.79
C LEU A 201 2.06 20.36 14.87
N THR A 202 3.19 20.97 14.50
CA THR A 202 3.25 22.07 13.54
C THR A 202 4.40 21.83 12.57
N LEU A 203 4.26 22.29 11.33
CA LEU A 203 5.40 22.34 10.39
C LEU A 203 6.27 23.52 10.80
N SER A 204 7.47 23.25 11.32
CA SER A 204 8.51 24.27 11.35
C SER A 204 8.98 24.48 9.92
N LEU A 205 8.57 25.58 9.29
CA LEU A 205 9.28 26.06 8.10
C LEU A 205 10.67 26.49 8.58
N SER A 206 11.68 25.66 8.35
CA SER A 206 13.07 26.12 8.44
C SER A 206 13.29 27.10 7.30
N ASN A 207 13.50 28.37 7.64
CA ASN A 207 13.95 29.42 6.72
C ASN A 207 15.24 29.05 6.02
#